data_AF-A0A972FTG7-F1
#
_entry.id   AF-A0A972FTG7-F1
#
_cell.length_a   1.000
_cell.length_b   1.000
_cell.length_c   1.000
_cell.angle_alpha   90.00
_cell.angle_beta   90.00
_cell.angle_gamma   90.00
#
_symmetry.space_group_name_H-M   'P 1'
#
loop_
_entity.id
_entity.type
_entity.pdbx_description
1 polymer ?
#
loop_
_entity_poly.entity_id
_entity_poly.type
_entity_poly.pdbx_seq_one_letter_code
_entity_poly.pdbx_strand_id
1 'polypeptide(L)'
;MLLGAAKAPAADIEDNRSFQELPVTLQTLLESSGRGNLIGLVQLGSFNHATLMQSGNDNSASVLQTGSNNQADVAQYGGNNRVALHQAGIRNQAAITQIGNDNLVQLNQLGSASFSIEQIADGAEITITQY
;
A
#
# COMPACT_ATOMS: atom_id res chain seq x y z
N MET A 1 43.50 -51.01 -14.22
CA MET A 1 43.34 -49.62 -14.68
C MET A 1 41.86 -49.27 -14.54
N LEU A 2 41.50 -48.45 -13.55
CA LEU A 2 40.11 -48.08 -13.27
C LEU A 2 39.63 -46.98 -14.24
N LEU A 3 38.39 -47.13 -14.74
CA LEU A 3 37.58 -46.09 -15.39
C LEU A 3 37.20 -44.98 -14.39
N GLY A 4 37.12 -43.73 -14.85
CA GLY A 4 36.50 -42.64 -14.10
C GLY A 4 36.23 -41.42 -14.98
N ALA A 5 34.95 -41.19 -15.29
CA ALA A 5 34.44 -40.09 -16.11
C ALA A 5 34.75 -38.70 -15.49
N ALA A 6 35.09 -37.74 -16.33
CA ALA A 6 35.27 -36.34 -15.94
C ALA A 6 33.91 -35.72 -15.55
N LYS A 7 33.74 -35.43 -14.26
CA LYS A 7 32.60 -34.72 -13.68
C LYS A 7 32.84 -33.21 -13.84
N ALA A 8 31.98 -32.53 -14.61
CA ALA A 8 31.97 -31.07 -14.69
C ALA A 8 31.65 -30.46 -13.30
N PRO A 9 32.23 -29.30 -12.92
CA PRO A 9 31.81 -28.61 -11.72
C PRO A 9 30.46 -27.93 -11.99
N ALA A 10 29.40 -28.43 -11.35
CA ALA A 10 28.18 -27.67 -11.15
C ALA A 10 28.52 -26.53 -10.17
N ALA A 11 28.47 -25.29 -10.64
CA ALA A 11 28.60 -24.12 -9.78
C ALA A 11 27.34 -24.02 -8.91
N ASP A 12 27.58 -23.92 -7.61
CA ASP A 12 26.63 -23.79 -6.52
C ASP A 12 25.60 -22.68 -6.76
N ILE A 13 24.38 -22.98 -6.31
CA ILE A 13 23.32 -22.02 -6.02
C ILE A 13 23.72 -21.23 -4.76
N GLU A 14 23.26 -19.97 -4.67
CA GLU A 14 23.31 -19.04 -3.53
C GLU A 14 24.36 -17.91 -3.63
N ASP A 15 23.91 -16.72 -4.06
CA ASP A 15 24.18 -15.46 -3.32
C ASP A 15 23.25 -14.37 -3.88
N ASN A 16 22.12 -14.12 -3.23
CA ASN A 16 21.99 -13.03 -2.26
C ASN A 16 22.18 -11.64 -2.91
N ARG A 17 21.30 -11.29 -3.85
CA ARG A 17 21.02 -9.87 -4.06
C ARG A 17 20.25 -9.40 -2.84
N SER A 18 21.03 -8.90 -1.89
CA SER A 18 20.68 -8.19 -0.68
C SER A 18 19.45 -7.31 -0.84
N PHE A 19 18.28 -7.92 -0.64
CA PHE A 19 17.13 -7.18 -0.15
C PHE A 19 17.44 -6.86 1.30
N GLN A 20 18.13 -5.74 1.53
CA GLN A 20 18.14 -5.09 2.83
C GLN A 20 16.68 -4.75 3.14
N GLU A 21 15.98 -5.68 3.77
CA GLU A 21 14.72 -5.41 4.44
C GLU A 21 15.04 -4.45 5.58
N LEU A 22 15.01 -3.16 5.25
CA LEU A 22 14.99 -2.11 6.24
C LEU A 22 13.72 -2.33 7.09
N PRO A 23 13.82 -2.22 8.42
CA PRO A 23 12.77 -2.66 9.32
C PRO A 23 11.45 -1.95 9.00
N VAL A 24 10.47 -2.72 8.53
CA VAL A 24 9.11 -2.23 8.29
C VAL A 24 8.41 -2.19 9.64
N THR A 25 8.22 -0.99 10.20
CA THR A 25 7.35 -0.83 11.37
C THR A 25 5.90 -0.79 10.90
N LEU A 26 5.27 -1.97 10.89
CA LEU A 26 3.84 -2.14 10.60
C LEU A 26 2.99 -1.69 11.80
N GLN A 27 2.52 -0.44 11.82
CA GLN A 27 1.48 0.03 12.73
C GLN A 27 0.12 0.07 12.02
N THR A 28 -0.45 -1.09 11.70
CA THR A 28 -1.86 -1.17 11.32
C THR A 28 -2.74 -1.07 12.57
N LEU A 29 -3.31 0.11 12.84
CA LEU A 29 -4.35 0.28 13.85
C LEU A 29 -5.70 -0.14 13.25
N LEU A 30 -6.10 -1.39 13.47
CA LEU A 30 -7.35 -1.96 12.97
C LEU A 30 -8.52 -1.62 13.91
N GLU A 31 -9.15 -0.46 13.74
CA GLU A 31 -10.43 -0.16 14.39
C GLU A 31 -11.60 -0.53 13.47
N SER A 32 -11.77 -1.81 13.11
CA SER A 32 -12.89 -2.27 12.28
C SER A 32 -14.15 -2.51 13.13
N SER A 33 -15.05 -1.52 13.19
CA SER A 33 -16.31 -1.61 13.94
C SER A 33 -17.50 -2.23 13.18
N GLY A 34 -17.29 -2.78 11.97
CA GLY A 34 -18.37 -3.39 11.17
C GLY A 34 -17.99 -4.61 10.34
N ARG A 35 -19.00 -5.23 9.74
CA ARG A 35 -18.87 -6.46 8.94
C ARG A 35 -18.34 -6.12 7.55
N GLY A 36 -17.41 -6.93 7.03
CA GLY A 36 -16.99 -6.88 5.62
C GLY A 36 -15.92 -5.83 5.26
N ASN A 37 -15.35 -5.13 6.25
CA ASN A 37 -14.25 -4.21 6.01
C ASN A 37 -12.98 -4.95 5.54
N LEU A 38 -12.36 -4.47 4.47
CA LEU A 38 -11.14 -5.02 3.87
C LEU A 38 -10.03 -3.97 3.83
N ILE A 39 -8.85 -4.35 4.31
CA ILE A 39 -7.62 -3.56 4.17
C ILE A 39 -6.57 -4.40 3.44
N GLY A 40 -6.05 -3.86 2.35
CA GLY A 40 -4.86 -4.34 1.66
C GLY A 40 -3.77 -3.28 1.76
N LEU A 41 -2.61 -3.66 2.30
CA LEU A 41 -1.43 -2.78 2.35
C LEU A 41 -0.21 -3.56 1.84
N VAL A 42 0.47 -2.99 0.85
CA VAL A 42 1.73 -3.50 0.32
C VAL A 42 2.74 -2.37 0.32
N GLN A 43 3.87 -2.58 0.99
CA GLN A 43 4.97 -1.61 1.06
C GLN A 43 6.25 -2.26 0.54
N LEU A 44 6.82 -1.69 -0.51
CA LEU A 44 8.05 -2.12 -1.16
C LEU A 44 9.08 -0.99 -1.04
N GLY A 45 10.14 -1.22 -0.25
CA GLY A 45 11.21 -0.23 -0.03
C GLY A 45 11.37 0.11 1.46
N SER A 46 11.71 1.35 1.79
CA SER A 46 12.19 1.69 3.14
C SER A 46 11.52 2.90 3.76
N PHE A 47 11.27 2.85 5.07
CA PHE A 47 10.64 3.94 5.83
C PHE A 47 9.27 4.38 5.27
N ASN A 48 8.56 3.51 4.56
CA ASN A 48 7.19 3.78 4.17
C ASN A 48 6.28 3.59 5.39
N HIS A 49 5.28 4.45 5.51
CA HIS A 49 4.30 4.43 6.59
C HIS A 49 2.89 4.46 6.01
N ALA A 50 2.00 3.65 6.58
CA ALA A 50 0.60 3.70 6.21
C ALA A 50 -0.29 3.44 7.43
N THR A 51 -1.26 4.34 7.64
CA THR A 51 -2.33 4.22 8.62
C THR A 51 -3.63 4.04 7.87
N LEU A 52 -4.39 2.98 8.18
CA LEU A 52 -5.69 2.73 7.56
C LEU A 52 -6.72 2.47 8.66
N MET A 53 -7.80 3.25 8.67
CA MET A 53 -8.88 3.18 9.64
C MET A 53 -10.23 3.11 8.91
N GLN A 54 -11.09 2.18 9.34
CA GLN A 54 -12.39 1.94 8.71
C GLN A 54 -13.48 1.75 9.78
N SER A 55 -14.45 2.65 9.82
CA SER A 55 -15.61 2.57 10.71
C SER A 55 -16.90 2.44 9.89
N GLY A 56 -17.73 1.46 10.23
CA GLY A 56 -18.91 1.07 9.44
C GLY A 56 -18.70 -0.25 8.70
N ASN A 57 -19.48 -0.52 7.65
CA ASN A 57 -19.55 -1.85 7.00
C ASN A 57 -19.04 -1.83 5.56
N ASP A 58 -18.49 -2.94 5.09
CA ASP A 58 -18.14 -3.18 3.69
C ASP A 58 -17.21 -2.12 3.06
N ASN A 59 -16.42 -1.41 3.87
CA ASN A 59 -15.42 -0.47 3.37
C ASN A 59 -14.18 -1.22 2.88
N SER A 60 -13.52 -0.71 1.85
CA SER A 60 -12.29 -1.28 1.31
C SER A 60 -11.22 -0.22 1.11
N ALA A 61 -10.01 -0.50 1.58
CA ALA A 61 -8.85 0.33 1.32
C ALA A 61 -7.68 -0.53 0.84
N SER A 62 -7.12 -0.18 -0.31
CA SER A 62 -5.93 -0.81 -0.89
C SER A 62 -4.85 0.25 -1.07
N VAL A 63 -3.71 0.07 -0.40
CA VAL A 63 -2.56 0.96 -0.46
C VAL A 63 -1.34 0.20 -0.95
N LEU A 64 -0.72 0.67 -2.02
CA LEU A 64 0.55 0.18 -2.55
C LEU A 64 1.58 1.31 -2.50
N GLN A 65 2.66 1.13 -1.72
CA GLN A 65 3.75 2.09 -1.63
C GLN A 65 5.04 1.47 -2.14
N THR A 66 5.65 2.08 -3.15
CA THR A 66 6.94 1.66 -3.72
C THR A 66 7.95 2.81 -3.59
N GLY A 67 9.12 2.55 -3.02
CA GLY A 67 10.19 3.54 -2.84
C GLY A 67 10.45 3.85 -1.37
N SER A 68 10.73 5.11 -1.02
CA SER A 68 11.14 5.44 0.35
C SER A 68 10.46 6.67 0.95
N ASN A 69 10.23 6.64 2.26
CA ASN A 69 9.59 7.72 3.03
C ASN A 69 8.20 8.12 2.51
N ASN A 70 7.46 7.20 1.88
CA ASN A 70 6.08 7.46 1.48
C ASN A 70 5.15 7.31 2.69
N GLN A 71 4.15 8.18 2.82
CA GLN A 71 3.16 8.18 3.89
C GLN A 71 1.74 8.15 3.31
N ALA A 72 0.91 7.28 3.85
CA ALA A 72 -0.49 7.12 3.47
C ALA A 72 -1.38 7.05 4.71
N ASP A 73 -2.27 8.02 4.90
CA ASP A 73 -3.25 8.02 5.98
C ASP A 73 -4.65 7.94 5.35
N VAL A 74 -5.36 6.84 5.58
CA VAL A 74 -6.69 6.57 5.01
C VAL A 74 -7.71 6.36 6.13
N ALA A 75 -8.77 7.15 6.13
CA ALA A 75 -9.90 7.03 7.04
C ALA A 75 -11.22 6.90 6.26
N GLN A 76 -12.00 5.86 6.54
CA GLN A 76 -13.31 5.64 5.93
C GLN A 76 -14.38 5.53 7.01
N TYR A 77 -15.42 6.35 6.90
CA TYR A 77 -16.56 6.37 7.80
C TYR A 77 -17.85 6.20 7.02
N GLY A 78 -18.57 5.11 7.27
CA GLY A 78 -19.84 4.79 6.60
C GLY A 78 -19.81 3.41 5.93
N GLY A 79 -20.53 3.25 4.83
CA GLY A 79 -20.72 1.96 4.15
C GLY A 79 -20.17 1.92 2.73
N ASN A 80 -19.62 0.78 2.30
CA ASN A 80 -19.20 0.56 0.90
C ASN A 80 -18.18 1.56 0.33
N ASN A 81 -17.46 2.30 1.15
CA ASN A 81 -16.46 3.25 0.67
C ASN A 81 -15.23 2.50 0.16
N ARG A 82 -14.59 3.01 -0.90
CA ARG A 82 -13.44 2.37 -1.55
C ARG A 82 -12.30 3.36 -1.76
N VAL A 83 -11.11 2.99 -1.32
CA VAL A 83 -9.85 3.71 -1.59
C VAL A 83 -8.88 2.78 -2.31
N ALA A 84 -8.34 3.23 -3.43
CA ALA A 84 -7.18 2.65 -4.09
C ALA A 84 -6.07 3.70 -4.20
N LEU A 85 -4.99 3.51 -3.45
CA LEU A 85 -3.85 4.42 -3.40
C LEU A 85 -2.60 3.70 -3.88
N HIS A 86 -1.92 4.27 -4.87
CA HIS A 86 -0.61 3.85 -5.34
C HIS A 86 0.37 5.02 -5.25
N GLN A 87 1.39 4.87 -4.40
CA GLN A 87 2.49 5.84 -4.27
C GLN A 87 3.78 5.21 -4.76
N ALA A 88 4.42 5.81 -5.76
CA ALA A 88 5.73 5.37 -6.24
C ALA A 88 6.73 6.54 -6.26
N GLY A 89 7.84 6.39 -5.54
CA GLY A 89 8.89 7.42 -5.48
C GLY A 89 9.38 7.71 -4.06
N ILE A 90 9.67 8.96 -3.78
CA ILE A 90 10.29 9.40 -2.52
C ILE A 90 9.41 10.50 -1.90
N ARG A 91 9.10 10.37 -0.60
CA ARG A 91 8.34 11.39 0.15
C ARG A 91 6.95 11.71 -0.40
N ASN A 92 6.27 10.73 -1.01
CA ASN A 92 4.87 10.90 -1.35
C ASN A 92 4.00 10.88 -0.09
N GLN A 93 3.12 11.85 0.06
CA GLN A 93 2.17 11.91 1.15
C GLN A 93 0.74 11.90 0.60
N ALA A 94 -0.12 11.08 1.19
CA ALA A 94 -1.53 11.03 0.86
C ALA A 94 -2.35 10.93 2.15
N ALA A 95 -3.28 11.86 2.35
CA ALA A 95 -4.30 11.81 3.39
C ALA A 95 -5.66 11.70 2.71
N ILE A 96 -6.41 10.63 2.96
CA ILE A 96 -7.70 10.36 2.34
C ILE A 96 -8.73 10.13 3.43
N THR A 97 -9.76 10.97 3.46
CA THR A 97 -10.91 10.81 4.36
C THR A 97 -12.19 10.69 3.54
N GLN A 98 -12.90 9.57 3.67
CA GLN A 98 -14.23 9.37 3.08
C GLN A 98 -15.28 9.30 4.19
N ILE A 99 -16.32 10.13 4.08
CA ILE A 99 -17.47 10.17 4.98
C ILE A 99 -18.74 10.07 4.13
N GLY A 100 -19.57 9.07 4.41
CA GLY A 100 -20.79 8.77 3.66
C GLY A 100 -20.78 7.33 3.13
N ASN A 101 -21.57 7.06 2.09
CA ASN A 101 -21.68 5.73 1.50
C ASN A 101 -21.29 5.71 0.02
N ASP A 102 -20.83 4.56 -0.44
CA ASP A 102 -20.55 4.29 -1.87
C ASP A 102 -19.55 5.27 -2.50
N ASN A 103 -18.64 5.85 -1.70
CA ASN A 103 -17.63 6.76 -2.22
C ASN A 103 -16.42 6.01 -2.80
N LEU A 104 -15.83 6.55 -3.86
CA LEU A 104 -14.62 6.01 -4.48
C LEU A 104 -13.51 7.06 -4.58
N VAL A 105 -12.33 6.75 -4.05
CA VAL A 105 -11.10 7.50 -4.29
C VAL A 105 -10.08 6.60 -4.95
N GLN A 106 -9.54 7.05 -6.08
CA GLN A 106 -8.40 6.46 -6.75
C GLN A 106 -7.28 7.50 -6.84
N LEU A 107 -6.15 7.25 -6.19
CA LEU A 107 -5.00 8.15 -6.20
C LEU A 107 -3.74 7.41 -6.67
N ASN A 108 -3.22 7.84 -7.81
CA ASN A 108 -1.92 7.42 -8.33
C ASN A 108 -0.94 8.59 -8.21
N GLN A 109 0.07 8.44 -7.36
CA GLN A 109 1.01 9.48 -7.01
C GLN A 109 2.45 9.03 -7.32
N LEU A 110 3.06 9.66 -8.30
CA LEU A 110 4.43 9.37 -8.74
C LEU A 110 5.39 10.50 -8.30
N GLY A 111 6.65 10.16 -8.07
CA GLY A 111 7.70 11.14 -7.76
C GLY A 111 7.69 11.57 -6.29
N SER A 112 7.44 12.85 -6.05
CA SER A 112 7.39 13.49 -4.72
C SER A 112 6.27 14.53 -4.72
N ALA A 113 5.12 14.17 -4.16
CA ALA A 113 3.98 15.08 -4.02
C ALA A 113 3.28 14.92 -2.66
N SER A 114 2.32 15.80 -2.37
CA SER A 114 1.41 15.66 -1.23
C SER A 114 -0.03 15.87 -1.69
N PHE A 115 -0.93 14.96 -1.32
CA PHE A 115 -2.37 15.07 -1.57
C PHE A 115 -3.16 14.96 -0.28
N SER A 116 -4.21 15.77 -0.18
CA SER A 116 -5.26 15.62 0.81
C SER A 116 -6.59 15.55 0.08
N ILE A 117 -7.33 14.48 0.29
CA ILE A 117 -8.64 14.23 -0.31
C ILE A 117 -9.61 14.06 0.85
N GLU A 118 -10.58 14.97 0.93
CA GLU A 118 -11.71 14.86 1.84
C GLU A 118 -12.98 14.77 1.01
N GLN A 119 -13.71 13.68 1.20
CA GLN A 119 -14.94 13.39 0.47
C GLN A 119 -16.06 13.20 1.47
N ILE A 120 -16.99 14.15 1.49
CA ILE A 120 -18.18 14.14 2.34
C ILE A 120 -19.40 14.15 1.42
N ALA A 121 -19.79 12.96 0.95
CA ALA A 121 -20.88 12.78 0.01
C ALA A 121 -21.32 11.31 0.00
N ASP A 122 -22.42 11.00 -0.68
CA ASP A 122 -22.76 9.63 -1.06
C ASP A 122 -22.53 9.46 -2.56
N GLY A 123 -21.93 8.34 -2.98
CA GLY A 123 -21.73 8.00 -4.40
C GLY A 123 -20.74 8.90 -5.15
N ALA A 124 -19.89 9.65 -4.45
CA ALA A 124 -18.95 10.53 -5.11
C ALA A 124 -17.70 9.75 -5.56
N GLU A 125 -17.10 10.18 -6.68
CA GLU A 125 -15.91 9.57 -7.26
C GLU A 125 -14.82 10.64 -7.47
N ILE A 126 -13.63 10.37 -6.94
CA ILE A 126 -12.45 11.22 -7.11
C ILE A 126 -11.31 10.35 -7.66
N THR A 127 -10.85 10.69 -8.86
CA THR A 127 -9.66 10.07 -9.47
C THR A 127 -8.59 11.12 -9.67
N ILE A 128 -7.42 10.88 -9.08
CA ILE A 128 -6.23 11.71 -9.24
C ILE A 128 -5.09 10.84 -9.75
N THR A 129 -4.46 11.26 -10.83
CA THR A 129 -3.22 10.67 -11.33
C THR A 129 -2.21 11.78 -11.56
N GLN A 130 -1.07 11.69 -10.89
CA GLN A 130 0.00 12.68 -10.93
C GLN A 130 1.30 12.00 -11.36
N TYR A 131 1.99 12.66 -12.30
CA TYR A 131 3.34 12.32 -12.77
C TYR A 131 4.37 13.28 -12.17
#